data_AF-A0A381X2L4-F1
#
_entry.id   AF-A0A381X2L4-F1
#
_cell.length_a   1.000
_cell.length_b   1.000
_cell.length_c   1.000
_cell.angle_alpha   90.00
_cell.angle_beta   90.00
_cell.angle_gamma   90.00
#
_symmetry.space_group_name_H-M   'P 1'
#
loop_
_entity.id
_entity.type
_entity.pdbx_description
1 polymer ?
#
loop_
_entity_poly.entity_id
_entity_poly.type
_entity_poly.pdbx_seq_one_letter_code
_entity_poly.pdbx_strand_id
1 'polypeptide(L)'
;MKKFLIKYSNQINGYIFILPAVLIIGLFGIFPVFFGMYMSFHKWKVFKGRFLGFENYQRILGDISSFWLFVLGLLIMIFSYWFWSEYKNKFQNKFIVFLFSIISLLISLIIINYSWSAMMKSGDDDFLNSLIYVFYYSFFAITLEVGLGLIIAFALYQKLKGKQFFQMILLFPYITPAVMGGAVFFIIFGKAENSILNNFIGLFGFDPQVWLFDKRTLSEIIFGIKIEGIFAGPSLALTTSIIYGIWSYTGYYAIILLAGLSIIP
;
A
#
# COMPACT_ATOMS: atom_id res chain seq x y z
N MET A 1 37.37 39.11 -4.89
CA MET A 1 36.30 38.49 -5.71
C MET A 1 36.80 37.42 -6.69
N LYS A 2 37.67 37.73 -7.67
CA LYS A 2 38.13 36.74 -8.68
C LYS A 2 38.74 35.44 -8.10
N LYS A 3 39.62 35.53 -7.08
CA LYS A 3 40.23 34.34 -6.44
C LYS A 3 39.21 33.43 -5.72
N PHE A 4 38.12 33.98 -5.21
CA PHE A 4 37.05 33.21 -4.56
C PHE A 4 36.20 32.46 -5.60
N LEU A 5 35.76 33.16 -6.65
CA LEU A 5 34.99 32.56 -7.74
C LEU A 5 35.76 31.44 -8.45
N ILE A 6 37.08 31.57 -8.62
CA ILE A 6 37.92 30.51 -9.20
C ILE A 6 38.04 29.32 -8.25
N LYS A 7 38.20 29.55 -6.93
CA LYS A 7 38.31 28.48 -5.92
C LYS A 7 37.04 27.65 -5.79
N TYR A 8 35.86 28.27 -5.96
CA TYR A 8 34.55 27.60 -5.83
C TYR A 8 33.83 27.40 -7.18
N SER A 9 34.51 27.62 -8.31
CA SER A 9 33.90 27.61 -9.65
C SER A 9 33.18 26.30 -9.95
N ASN A 10 33.79 25.16 -9.59
CA ASN A 10 33.21 23.85 -9.85
C ASN A 10 31.95 23.60 -9.01
N GLN A 11 31.92 24.08 -7.76
CA GLN A 11 30.73 23.97 -6.90
C GLN A 11 29.61 24.88 -7.39
N ILE A 12 29.94 26.11 -7.79
CA ILE A 12 28.97 27.06 -8.36
C ILE A 12 28.35 26.48 -9.63
N ASN A 13 29.17 25.93 -10.54
CA ASN A 13 28.69 25.27 -11.74
C ASN A 13 27.79 24.07 -11.40
N GLY A 14 28.17 23.25 -10.41
CA GLY A 14 27.34 22.16 -9.91
C GLY A 14 25.97 22.63 -9.39
N TYR A 15 25.94 23.70 -8.59
CA TYR A 15 24.69 24.28 -8.09
C TYR A 15 23.83 24.85 -9.22
N ILE A 16 24.43 25.53 -10.19
CA ILE A 16 23.72 26.07 -11.36
C ILE A 16 23.10 24.93 -12.18
N PHE A 17 23.78 23.81 -12.36
CA PHE A 17 23.24 22.67 -13.11
C PHE A 17 22.04 22.01 -12.43
N ILE A 18 22.01 21.93 -11.09
CA ILE A 18 20.87 21.37 -10.37
C ILE A 18 19.76 22.40 -10.08
N LEU A 19 20.05 23.69 -10.16
CA LEU A 19 19.13 24.76 -9.78
C LEU A 19 17.77 24.67 -10.50
N PRO A 20 17.67 24.44 -11.82
CA PRO A 20 16.37 24.31 -12.49
C PRO A 20 15.53 23.15 -11.93
N ALA A 21 16.17 22.00 -11.67
CA ALA A 21 15.49 20.85 -11.08
C ALA A 21 15.02 21.15 -9.65
N VAL A 22 15.88 21.77 -8.83
CA VAL A 22 15.55 22.16 -7.45
C VAL A 22 14.38 23.17 -7.43
N LEU A 23 14.36 24.13 -8.34
CA LEU A 23 13.27 25.10 -8.44
C LEU A 23 11.95 24.43 -8.81
N ILE A 24 11.95 23.53 -9.81
CA ILE A 24 10.75 22.80 -10.23
C ILE A 24 10.25 21.89 -9.11
N ILE A 25 11.12 21.09 -8.51
CA ILE A 25 10.78 20.19 -7.39
C ILE A 25 10.30 20.99 -6.18
N GLY A 26 10.97 22.10 -5.88
CA GLY A 26 10.59 23.01 -4.79
C GLY A 26 9.20 23.60 -4.98
N LEU A 27 8.92 24.15 -6.17
CA LEU A 27 7.68 24.86 -6.47
C LEU A 27 6.48 23.92 -6.66
N PHE A 28 6.67 22.78 -7.32
CA PHE A 28 5.56 21.88 -7.67
C PHE A 28 5.49 20.59 -6.84
N GLY A 29 6.59 20.18 -6.21
CA GLY A 29 6.62 19.02 -5.33
C GLY A 29 6.52 19.39 -3.85
N ILE A 30 7.47 20.20 -3.37
CA ILE A 30 7.63 20.49 -1.94
C ILE A 30 6.59 21.51 -1.45
N PHE A 31 6.41 22.60 -2.19
CA PHE A 31 5.51 23.68 -1.78
C PHE A 31 4.06 23.22 -1.57
N PRO A 32 3.42 22.43 -2.46
CA PRO A 32 2.05 21.96 -2.23
C PRO A 32 1.89 21.08 -0.99
N VAL A 33 2.92 20.32 -0.62
CA VAL A 33 2.91 19.49 0.60
C VAL A 33 2.85 20.36 1.85
N PHE A 34 3.74 21.35 1.96
CA PHE A 34 3.73 22.28 3.08
C PHE A 34 2.47 23.16 3.10
N PHE A 35 1.97 23.55 1.92
CA PHE A 35 0.72 24.28 1.81
C PHE A 35 -0.47 23.42 2.26
N GLY A 36 -0.52 22.14 1.89
CA GLY A 36 -1.50 21.17 2.38
C GLY A 36 -1.47 21.01 3.90
N MET A 37 -0.27 20.90 4.47
CA MET A 37 -0.07 20.87 5.91
C MET A 37 -0.54 22.17 6.58
N TYR A 38 -0.30 23.32 5.96
CA TYR A 38 -0.83 24.59 6.45
C TYR A 38 -2.37 24.63 6.42
N MET A 39 -2.97 24.13 5.33
CA MET A 39 -4.42 24.06 5.17
C MET A 39 -5.07 23.12 6.20
N SER A 40 -4.40 22.03 6.60
CA SER A 40 -4.97 21.07 7.57
C SER A 40 -5.21 21.67 8.96
N PHE A 41 -4.50 22.74 9.33
CA PHE A 41 -4.72 23.47 10.57
C PHE A 41 -5.83 24.53 10.50
N HIS A 42 -6.49 24.69 9.35
CA HIS A 42 -7.50 25.71 9.11
C HIS A 42 -8.83 25.09 8.70
N LYS A 43 -9.92 25.84 8.89
CA LYS A 43 -11.20 25.52 8.27
C LYS A 43 -11.13 25.90 6.80
N TRP A 44 -10.80 24.96 5.93
CA TRP A 44 -10.69 25.20 4.49
C TRP A 44 -11.91 24.65 3.74
N LYS A 45 -12.65 25.53 3.05
CA LYS A 45 -13.69 25.13 2.07
C LYS A 45 -13.21 25.55 0.68
N VAL A 46 -13.73 26.65 0.16
CA VAL A 46 -13.24 27.31 -1.07
C VAL A 46 -12.19 28.37 -0.73
N PHE A 47 -12.39 29.08 0.39
CA PHE A 47 -11.47 30.08 0.90
C PHE A 47 -10.96 29.71 2.30
N LYS A 48 -9.85 30.32 2.70
CA LYS A 48 -9.28 30.19 4.03
C LYS A 48 -10.26 30.68 5.09
N GLY A 49 -10.65 29.80 6.01
CA GLY A 49 -11.41 30.14 7.20
C GLY A 49 -10.52 30.33 8.44
N ARG A 50 -11.15 30.26 9.62
CA ARG A 50 -10.48 30.38 10.93
C ARG A 50 -9.42 29.29 11.13
N PHE A 51 -8.38 29.61 11.91
CA PHE A 51 -7.43 28.62 12.42
C PHE A 51 -8.15 27.68 13.41
N LEU A 52 -8.00 26.38 13.21
CA LEU A 52 -8.61 25.32 14.02
C LEU A 52 -7.57 24.53 14.83
N GLY A 53 -6.28 24.70 14.55
CA GLY A 53 -5.25 23.83 15.13
C GLY A 53 -5.53 22.36 14.78
N PHE A 54 -5.67 21.51 15.80
CA PHE A 54 -5.82 20.06 15.62
C PHE A 54 -7.26 19.55 15.49
N GLU A 55 -8.29 20.43 15.48
CA GLU A 55 -9.69 19.98 15.44
C GLU A 55 -10.03 19.10 14.22
N ASN A 56 -9.42 19.36 13.06
CA ASN A 56 -9.61 18.53 11.87
C ASN A 56 -9.10 17.10 12.09
N TYR A 57 -7.97 16.94 12.78
CA TYR A 57 -7.40 15.62 13.11
C TYR A 57 -8.25 14.89 14.14
N GLN A 58 -8.75 15.58 15.16
CA GLN A 58 -9.65 14.99 16.15
C GLN A 58 -10.99 14.57 15.52
N ARG A 59 -11.51 15.33 14.54
CA ARG A 59 -12.72 14.94 13.82
C ARG A 59 -12.54 13.64 13.05
N ILE A 60 -11.38 13.46 12.42
CA ILE A 60 -11.10 12.30 11.56
C ILE A 60 -10.69 11.08 12.38
N LEU A 61 -9.76 11.25 13.33
CA LEU A 61 -9.20 10.14 14.13
C LEU A 61 -10.06 9.82 15.37
N GLY A 62 -10.94 10.73 15.79
CA GLY A 62 -11.72 10.60 17.01
C GLY A 62 -10.90 10.94 18.25
N ASP A 63 -11.02 10.11 19.28
CA ASP A 63 -10.29 10.28 20.54
C ASP A 63 -8.76 10.19 20.35
N ILE A 64 -8.06 11.26 20.69
CA ILE A 64 -6.61 11.37 20.54
C ILE A 64 -5.86 10.40 21.46
N SER A 65 -6.44 10.06 22.61
CA SER A 65 -5.83 9.11 23.55
C SER A 65 -5.81 7.71 22.94
N SER A 66 -6.92 7.32 22.32
CA SER A 66 -7.04 6.08 21.56
C SER A 66 -6.05 6.01 20.39
N PHE A 67 -5.82 7.13 19.68
CA PHE A 67 -4.79 7.19 18.64
C PHE A 67 -3.38 6.89 19.19
N TRP A 68 -2.98 7.48 20.32
CA TRP A 68 -1.66 7.20 20.90
C TRP A 68 -1.55 5.77 21.45
N LEU A 69 -2.63 5.20 21.99
CA LEU A 69 -2.69 3.78 22.36
C LEU A 69 -2.54 2.86 21.15
N PHE A 70 -3.14 3.22 20.00
CA PHE A 70 -2.97 2.49 18.75
C PHE A 70 -1.51 2.52 18.29
N VAL A 71 -0.86 3.69 18.29
CA VAL A 71 0.57 3.84 17.97
C VAL A 71 1.44 3.03 18.93
N LEU A 72 1.16 3.08 20.23
CA LEU A 72 1.85 2.28 21.24
C LEU A 72 1.69 0.77 20.96
N GLY A 73 0.47 0.34 20.61
CA GLY A 73 0.20 -1.03 20.18
C GLY A 73 1.08 -1.45 19.02
N LEU A 74 1.21 -0.62 17.96
CA LEU A 74 2.09 -0.89 16.82
C LEU A 74 3.58 -0.94 17.23
N LEU A 75 4.03 -0.04 18.10
CA LEU A 75 5.41 -0.05 18.60
C LEU A 75 5.71 -1.31 19.43
N ILE A 76 4.77 -1.78 20.26
CA ILE A 76 4.90 -3.04 21.00
C ILE A 76 4.93 -4.23 20.03
N MET A 77 4.16 -4.19 18.93
CA MET A 77 4.19 -5.23 17.90
C MET A 77 5.59 -5.35 17.27
N ILE A 78 6.18 -4.23 16.89
CA ILE A 78 7.54 -4.17 16.32
C ILE A 78 8.57 -4.62 17.36
N PHE A 79 8.43 -4.17 18.61
CA PHE A 79 9.29 -4.57 19.71
C PHE A 79 9.24 -6.07 19.97
N SER A 80 8.05 -6.69 19.94
CA SER A 80 7.88 -8.13 20.09
C SER A 80 8.67 -8.91 19.03
N TYR A 81 8.57 -8.52 17.75
CA TYR A 81 9.34 -9.13 16.67
C TYR A 81 10.86 -8.91 16.83
N TRP A 82 11.26 -7.68 17.13
CA TRP A 82 12.66 -7.33 17.33
C TRP A 82 13.27 -8.12 18.49
N PHE A 83 12.58 -8.21 19.62
CA PHE A 83 13.01 -8.94 20.81
C PHE A 83 13.20 -10.43 20.49
N TRP A 84 12.25 -11.05 19.80
CA TRP A 84 12.41 -12.43 19.32
C TRP A 84 13.65 -12.58 18.44
N SER A 85 13.80 -11.73 17.43
CA SER A 85 14.88 -11.84 16.46
C SER A 85 16.27 -11.71 17.11
N GLU A 86 16.42 -10.76 18.02
CA GLU A 86 17.70 -10.41 18.66
C GLU A 86 18.10 -11.42 19.76
N TYR A 87 17.13 -11.87 20.55
CA TYR A 87 17.41 -12.63 21.78
C TYR A 87 17.19 -14.15 21.66
N LYS A 88 16.56 -14.65 20.59
CA LYS A 88 16.29 -16.10 20.40
C LYS A 88 17.53 -17.00 20.49
N ASN A 89 18.71 -16.47 20.20
CA ASN A 89 19.98 -17.21 20.23
C ASN A 89 20.93 -16.77 21.35
N LYS A 90 20.59 -15.71 22.10
CA LYS A 90 21.44 -15.15 23.18
C LYS A 90 21.12 -15.73 24.56
N PHE A 91 19.89 -16.17 24.78
CA PHE A 91 19.48 -16.82 26.03
C PHE A 91 19.65 -18.33 25.96
N GLN A 92 20.03 -18.94 27.10
CA GLN A 92 20.09 -20.41 27.23
C GLN A 92 18.73 -21.07 26.96
N ASN A 93 17.63 -20.46 27.42
CA ASN A 93 16.29 -20.98 27.23
C ASN A 93 15.50 -20.20 26.17
N LYS A 94 15.46 -20.72 24.94
CA LYS A 94 14.72 -20.13 23.81
C LYS A 94 13.22 -20.02 24.06
N PHE A 95 12.67 -20.92 24.88
CA PHE A 95 11.24 -20.97 25.17
C PHE A 95 10.76 -19.73 25.96
N ILE A 96 11.59 -19.20 26.86
CA ILE A 96 11.24 -17.99 27.62
C ILE A 96 11.17 -16.78 26.69
N VAL A 97 12.15 -16.63 25.78
CA VAL A 97 12.15 -15.56 24.78
C VAL A 97 10.93 -15.69 23.87
N PHE A 98 10.58 -16.91 23.47
CA PHE A 98 9.37 -17.19 22.68
C PHE A 98 8.10 -16.73 23.40
N LEU A 99 7.91 -17.18 24.64
CA LEU A 99 6.74 -16.85 25.45
C LEU A 99 6.61 -15.34 25.68
N PHE A 100 7.71 -14.67 26.03
CA PHE A 100 7.66 -13.22 26.21
C PHE A 100 7.29 -12.49 24.92
N SER A 101 7.86 -12.93 23.78
CA SER A 101 7.55 -12.35 22.48
C SER A 101 6.08 -12.58 22.10
N ILE A 102 5.55 -13.79 22.32
CA ILE A 102 4.16 -14.09 21.98
C ILE A 102 3.17 -13.35 22.89
N ILE A 103 3.47 -13.23 24.19
CA ILE A 103 2.63 -12.48 25.13
C ILE A 103 2.62 -11.00 24.77
N SER A 104 3.78 -10.40 24.50
CA SER A 104 3.85 -8.99 24.07
C SER A 104 3.15 -8.77 22.72
N LEU A 105 3.20 -9.73 21.80
CA LEU A 105 2.45 -9.69 20.54
C LEU A 105 0.94 -9.72 20.79
N LEU A 106 0.45 -10.62 21.63
CA LEU A 106 -0.98 -10.73 21.96
C LEU A 106 -1.49 -9.46 22.66
N ILE A 107 -0.72 -8.91 23.60
CA ILE A 107 -1.04 -7.63 24.25
C ILE A 107 -1.15 -6.51 23.22
N SER A 108 -0.18 -6.42 22.30
CA SER A 108 -0.20 -5.44 21.21
C SER A 108 -1.46 -5.57 20.36
N LEU A 109 -1.83 -6.77 19.93
CA LEU A 109 -3.02 -7.01 19.11
C LEU A 109 -4.31 -6.59 19.81
N ILE A 110 -4.43 -6.86 21.12
CA ILE A 110 -5.58 -6.44 21.92
C ILE A 110 -5.65 -4.91 22.01
N ILE A 111 -4.52 -4.24 22.29
CA ILE A 111 -4.45 -2.78 22.37
C ILE A 111 -4.85 -2.15 21.04
N ILE A 112 -4.33 -2.67 19.92
CA ILE A 112 -4.63 -2.20 18.56
C ILE A 112 -6.13 -2.34 18.28
N ASN A 113 -6.72 -3.50 18.55
CA ASN A 113 -8.13 -3.73 18.28
C ASN A 113 -9.05 -2.81 19.10
N TYR A 114 -8.76 -2.67 20.40
CA TYR A 114 -9.54 -1.81 21.30
C TYR A 114 -9.43 -0.33 20.92
N SER A 115 -8.19 0.16 20.74
CA SER A 115 -7.94 1.55 20.36
C SER A 115 -8.55 1.91 19.02
N TRP A 116 -8.47 1.02 18.04
CA TRP A 116 -9.11 1.19 16.74
C TRP A 116 -10.63 1.29 16.86
N SER A 117 -11.27 0.38 17.61
CA SER A 117 -12.71 0.42 17.83
C SER A 117 -13.15 1.72 18.52
N ALA A 118 -12.34 2.25 19.45
CA ALA A 118 -12.61 3.52 20.12
C ALA A 118 -12.48 4.73 19.15
N MET A 119 -11.46 4.74 18.29
CA MET A 119 -11.32 5.74 17.23
C MET A 119 -12.51 5.71 16.26
N MET A 120 -12.91 4.52 15.80
CA MET A 120 -14.06 4.33 14.90
C MET A 120 -15.38 4.86 15.48
N LYS A 121 -15.58 4.76 16.80
CA LYS A 121 -16.81 5.24 17.46
C LYS A 121 -16.87 6.76 17.61
N SER A 122 -15.72 7.43 17.62
CA SER A 122 -15.61 8.86 17.94
C SER A 122 -15.15 9.73 16.78
N GLY A 123 -14.47 9.13 15.80
CA GLY A 123 -13.96 9.77 14.59
C GLY A 123 -14.80 9.48 13.36
N ASP A 124 -14.17 9.64 12.20
CA ASP A 124 -14.77 9.40 10.89
C ASP A 124 -14.54 7.94 10.49
N ASP A 125 -15.62 7.15 10.49
CA ASP A 125 -15.60 5.73 10.22
C ASP A 125 -15.23 5.41 8.77
N ASP A 126 -15.70 6.21 7.81
CA ASP A 126 -15.34 6.07 6.39
C ASP A 126 -13.83 6.28 6.18
N PHE A 127 -13.25 7.33 6.77
CA PHE A 127 -11.82 7.58 6.68
C PHE A 127 -11.01 6.45 7.33
N LEU A 128 -11.36 6.05 8.55
CA LEU A 128 -10.61 5.01 9.26
C LEU A 128 -10.70 3.67 8.53
N ASN A 129 -11.89 3.28 8.03
CA ASN A 129 -12.04 2.10 7.19
C ASN A 129 -11.19 2.18 5.92
N SER A 130 -11.07 3.37 5.30
CA SER A 130 -10.23 3.55 4.11
C SER A 130 -8.75 3.22 4.37
N LEU A 131 -8.24 3.47 5.57
CA LEU A 131 -6.87 3.11 5.94
C LEU A 131 -6.67 1.59 5.96
N ILE A 132 -7.66 0.83 6.44
CA ILE A 132 -7.65 -0.63 6.40
C ILE A 132 -7.65 -1.12 4.95
N TYR A 133 -8.46 -0.51 4.08
CA TYR A 133 -8.51 -0.88 2.66
C TYR A 133 -7.19 -0.59 1.94
N VAL A 134 -6.57 0.57 2.21
CA VAL A 134 -5.24 0.92 1.68
C VAL A 134 -4.18 -0.04 2.20
N PHE A 135 -4.24 -0.44 3.47
CA PHE A 135 -3.34 -1.43 4.03
C PHE A 135 -3.49 -2.79 3.33
N TYR A 136 -4.71 -3.30 3.20
CA TYR A 136 -4.96 -4.57 2.53
C TYR A 136 -4.58 -4.53 1.04
N TYR A 137 -4.94 -3.46 0.34
CA TYR A 137 -4.53 -3.25 -1.04
C TYR A 137 -3.01 -3.30 -1.15
N SER A 138 -2.31 -2.46 -0.39
CA SER A 138 -0.85 -2.34 -0.47
C SER A 138 -0.16 -3.64 -0.09
N PHE A 139 -0.59 -4.30 0.99
CA PHE A 139 0.02 -5.54 1.45
C PHE A 139 -0.13 -6.65 0.42
N PHE A 140 -1.34 -6.92 -0.05
CA PHE A 140 -1.58 -8.02 -0.99
C PHE A 140 -1.09 -7.70 -2.40
N ALA A 141 -1.37 -6.50 -2.92
CA ALA A 141 -0.96 -6.11 -4.26
C ALA A 141 0.57 -6.11 -4.37
N ILE A 142 1.29 -5.39 -3.50
CA ILE A 142 2.76 -5.29 -3.60
C ILE A 142 3.42 -6.66 -3.40
N THR A 143 2.98 -7.44 -2.40
CA THR A 143 3.56 -8.76 -2.13
C THR A 143 3.40 -9.69 -3.34
N LEU A 144 2.21 -9.72 -3.96
CA LEU A 144 1.95 -10.55 -5.12
C LEU A 144 2.61 -9.99 -6.38
N GLU A 145 2.59 -8.68 -6.60
CA GLU A 145 3.22 -8.01 -7.73
C GLU A 145 4.73 -8.28 -7.77
N VAL A 146 5.42 -8.09 -6.64
CA VAL A 146 6.86 -8.34 -6.51
C VAL A 146 7.15 -9.84 -6.54
N GLY A 147 6.37 -10.66 -5.85
CA GLY A 147 6.54 -12.12 -5.82
C GLY A 147 6.40 -12.75 -7.21
N LEU A 148 5.32 -12.45 -7.92
CA LEU A 148 5.10 -12.87 -9.30
C LEU A 148 6.14 -12.24 -10.24
N GLY A 149 6.48 -10.97 -10.02
CA GLY A 149 7.51 -10.27 -10.77
C GLY A 149 8.86 -10.98 -10.69
N LEU A 150 9.24 -11.46 -9.51
CA LEU A 150 10.48 -12.23 -9.30
C LEU A 150 10.45 -13.57 -10.03
N ILE A 151 9.32 -14.29 -9.97
CA ILE A 151 9.14 -15.56 -10.68
C ILE A 151 9.31 -15.36 -12.20
N ILE A 152 8.66 -14.33 -12.74
CA ILE A 152 8.72 -13.98 -14.17
C ILE A 152 10.13 -13.50 -14.54
N ALA A 153 10.76 -12.66 -13.71
CA ALA A 153 12.12 -12.18 -13.91
C ALA A 153 13.10 -13.34 -13.99
N PHE A 154 13.01 -14.30 -13.07
CA PHE A 154 13.84 -15.49 -13.07
C PHE A 154 13.62 -16.35 -14.33
N ALA A 155 12.36 -16.51 -14.78
CA ALA A 155 12.07 -17.20 -16.03
C ALA A 155 12.72 -16.48 -17.24
N LEU A 156 12.59 -15.16 -17.33
CA LEU A 156 13.18 -14.34 -18.41
C LEU A 156 14.70 -14.19 -18.33
N TYR A 157 15.29 -14.45 -17.16
CA TYR A 157 16.74 -14.48 -16.99
C TYR A 157 17.36 -15.69 -17.72
N GLN A 158 16.61 -16.79 -17.83
CA GLN A 158 17.02 -17.96 -18.60
C GLN A 158 17.10 -17.63 -20.11
N LYS A 159 17.84 -18.46 -20.87
CA LYS A 159 17.97 -18.32 -22.33
C LYS A 159 16.69 -18.72 -23.06
N LEU A 160 15.62 -17.95 -22.85
CA LEU A 160 14.34 -18.13 -23.53
C LEU A 160 14.39 -17.55 -24.94
N LYS A 161 13.94 -18.34 -25.92
CA LYS A 161 13.69 -17.83 -27.29
C LYS A 161 12.51 -16.86 -27.23
N GLY A 162 12.64 -15.71 -27.89
CA GLY A 162 11.58 -14.69 -27.92
C GLY A 162 11.48 -13.83 -26.65
N LYS A 163 12.54 -13.76 -25.82
CA LYS A 163 12.57 -12.94 -24.59
C LYS A 163 12.02 -11.52 -24.78
N GLN A 164 12.44 -10.81 -25.84
CA GLN A 164 11.99 -9.43 -26.12
C GLN A 164 10.47 -9.33 -26.34
N PHE A 165 9.86 -10.33 -26.98
CA PHE A 165 8.42 -10.38 -27.20
C PHE A 165 7.65 -10.56 -25.88
N PHE A 166 8.11 -11.45 -25.01
CA PHE A 166 7.52 -11.60 -23.67
C PHE A 166 7.66 -10.33 -22.83
N GLN A 167 8.82 -9.67 -22.85
CA GLN A 167 9.03 -8.40 -22.16
C GLN A 167 8.04 -7.32 -22.63
N MET A 168 7.78 -7.25 -23.95
CA MET A 168 6.82 -6.31 -24.52
C MET A 168 5.38 -6.58 -24.03
N ILE A 169 4.93 -7.84 -24.08
CA ILE A 169 3.59 -8.21 -23.59
C ILE A 169 3.45 -7.91 -22.10
N LEU A 170 4.47 -8.22 -21.31
CA LEU A 170 4.43 -7.99 -19.86
C LEU A 170 4.38 -6.51 -19.50
N LEU A 171 4.98 -5.63 -20.31
CA LEU A 171 4.94 -4.18 -20.08
C LEU A 171 3.67 -3.52 -20.61
N PHE A 172 2.91 -4.20 -21.48
CA PHE A 172 1.71 -3.63 -22.09
C PHE A 172 0.67 -3.14 -21.06
N PRO A 173 0.34 -3.88 -19.98
CA PRO A 173 -0.57 -3.40 -18.95
C PRO A 173 -0.12 -2.10 -18.28
N TYR A 174 1.17 -1.99 -17.96
CA TYR A 174 1.74 -0.82 -17.29
C TYR A 174 1.66 0.45 -18.15
N ILE A 175 1.78 0.30 -19.47
CA ILE A 175 1.74 1.41 -20.43
C ILE A 175 0.28 1.78 -20.77
N THR A 176 -0.68 0.89 -20.51
CA THR A 176 -2.10 1.12 -20.80
C THR A 176 -2.63 2.29 -19.94
N PRO A 177 -3.34 3.27 -20.53
CA PRO A 177 -3.95 4.35 -19.75
C PRO A 177 -4.90 3.79 -18.68
N ALA A 178 -4.80 4.28 -17.45
CA ALA A 178 -5.58 3.74 -16.32
C ALA A 178 -7.10 3.73 -16.58
N VAL A 179 -7.62 4.73 -17.30
CA VAL A 179 -9.04 4.80 -17.68
C VAL A 179 -9.43 3.68 -18.64
N MET A 180 -8.58 3.35 -19.61
CA MET A 180 -8.81 2.25 -20.56
C MET A 180 -8.73 0.89 -19.84
N GLY A 181 -7.71 0.70 -19.01
CA GLY A 181 -7.58 -0.51 -18.18
C GLY A 181 -8.80 -0.71 -17.29
N GLY A 182 -9.26 0.35 -16.62
CA GLY A 182 -10.48 0.35 -15.82
C GLY A 182 -11.74 -0.02 -16.62
N ALA A 183 -11.90 0.49 -17.84
CA ALA A 183 -13.04 0.16 -18.70
C ALA A 183 -13.07 -1.34 -19.10
N VAL A 184 -11.91 -1.90 -19.45
CA VAL A 184 -11.79 -3.34 -19.78
C VAL A 184 -12.12 -4.18 -18.55
N PHE A 185 -11.57 -3.83 -17.38
CA PHE A 185 -11.86 -4.56 -16.14
C PHE A 185 -13.33 -4.41 -15.72
N PHE A 186 -13.97 -3.28 -15.99
CA PHE A 186 -15.39 -3.09 -15.74
C PHE A 186 -16.27 -4.06 -16.55
N ILE A 187 -15.86 -4.37 -17.79
CA ILE A 187 -16.54 -5.37 -18.64
C ILE A 187 -16.28 -6.78 -18.10
N ILE A 188 -15.03 -7.08 -17.72
CA ILE A 188 -14.65 -8.41 -17.23
C ILE A 188 -15.37 -8.75 -15.91
N PHE A 189 -15.30 -7.84 -14.94
CA PHE A 189 -15.83 -7.98 -13.58
C PHE A 189 -17.22 -7.34 -13.42
N GLY A 190 -17.93 -7.14 -14.53
CA GLY A 190 -19.22 -6.47 -14.55
C GLY A 190 -20.27 -7.18 -13.67
N LYS A 191 -21.23 -6.40 -13.17
CA LYS A 191 -22.34 -6.88 -12.33
C LYS A 191 -23.28 -7.86 -13.04
N ALA A 192 -23.31 -7.83 -14.37
CA ALA A 192 -24.20 -8.67 -15.14
C ALA A 192 -23.86 -10.16 -14.98
N GLU A 193 -24.88 -11.02 -14.96
CA GLU A 193 -24.71 -12.48 -14.88
C GLU A 193 -23.92 -13.03 -16.06
N ASN A 194 -24.06 -12.39 -17.22
CA ASN A 194 -23.32 -12.73 -18.44
C ASN A 194 -21.99 -11.97 -18.59
N SER A 195 -21.46 -11.35 -17.54
CA SER A 195 -20.12 -10.77 -17.58
C SER A 195 -19.08 -11.86 -17.85
N ILE A 196 -17.92 -11.48 -18.41
CA ILE A 196 -16.91 -12.45 -18.85
C ILE A 196 -16.51 -13.37 -17.70
N LEU A 197 -16.25 -12.78 -16.52
CA LEU A 197 -15.85 -13.56 -15.36
C LEU A 197 -16.99 -14.40 -14.80
N ASN A 198 -18.22 -13.90 -14.76
CA ASN A 198 -19.39 -14.68 -14.29
C ASN A 198 -19.69 -15.86 -15.20
N ASN A 199 -19.62 -15.68 -16.52
CA ASN A 199 -19.72 -16.80 -17.46
C ASN A 199 -18.63 -17.84 -17.20
N PHE A 200 -17.39 -17.39 -16.97
CA PHE A 200 -16.27 -18.28 -16.70
C PHE A 200 -16.46 -19.09 -15.41
N ILE A 201 -16.82 -18.45 -14.28
CA ILE A 201 -17.06 -19.18 -13.03
C ILE A 201 -18.32 -20.05 -13.08
N GLY A 202 -19.32 -19.67 -13.88
CA GLY A 202 -20.51 -20.46 -14.14
C GLY A 202 -20.22 -21.80 -14.82
N LEU A 203 -19.14 -21.90 -15.61
CA LEU A 203 -18.67 -23.18 -16.18
C LEU A 203 -18.26 -24.19 -15.08
N PHE A 204 -17.90 -23.70 -13.90
CA PHE A 204 -17.54 -24.52 -12.74
C PHE A 204 -18.71 -24.68 -11.76
N GLY A 205 -19.91 -24.21 -12.12
CA GLY A 205 -21.12 -24.33 -11.30
C GLY A 205 -21.26 -23.31 -10.17
N PHE A 206 -20.49 -22.22 -10.19
CA PHE A 206 -20.64 -21.13 -9.22
C PHE A 206 -21.72 -20.13 -9.62
N ASP A 207 -22.46 -19.62 -8.65
CA ASP A 207 -23.43 -18.55 -8.86
C ASP A 207 -22.74 -17.23 -9.28
N PRO A 208 -23.36 -16.43 -10.17
CA PRO A 208 -22.83 -15.13 -10.56
C PRO A 208 -22.58 -14.21 -9.36
N GLN A 209 -21.43 -13.53 -9.37
CA GLN A 209 -21.02 -12.62 -8.30
C GLN A 209 -20.99 -11.16 -8.76
N VAL A 210 -21.14 -10.24 -7.81
CA VAL A 210 -21.09 -8.79 -8.06
C VAL A 210 -19.70 -8.26 -7.69
N TRP A 211 -18.69 -8.72 -8.41
CA TRP A 211 -17.26 -8.52 -8.11
C TRP A 211 -16.87 -7.10 -7.68
N LEU A 212 -17.28 -6.07 -8.43
CA LEU A 212 -16.87 -4.67 -8.20
C LEU A 212 -17.63 -3.95 -7.10
N PHE A 213 -18.80 -4.44 -6.71
CA PHE A 213 -19.71 -3.71 -5.80
C PHE A 213 -20.04 -4.49 -4.52
N ASP A 214 -19.55 -5.72 -4.40
CA ASP A 214 -19.77 -6.54 -3.22
C ASP A 214 -18.79 -6.17 -2.10
N LYS A 215 -19.38 -5.74 -0.98
CA LYS A 215 -18.65 -5.32 0.22
C LYS A 215 -18.29 -6.50 1.14
N ARG A 216 -18.86 -7.68 0.91
CA ARG A 216 -18.58 -8.88 1.72
C ARG A 216 -17.12 -9.29 1.56
N THR A 217 -16.54 -9.74 2.66
CA THR A 217 -15.16 -10.25 2.69
C THR A 217 -15.06 -11.61 2.02
N LEU A 218 -13.86 -11.94 1.53
CA LEU A 218 -13.60 -13.28 1.00
C LEU A 218 -13.89 -14.39 2.02
N SER A 219 -13.68 -14.11 3.32
CA SER A 219 -14.00 -15.04 4.41
C SER A 219 -15.50 -15.36 4.49
N GLU A 220 -16.35 -14.35 4.29
CA GLU A 220 -17.80 -14.52 4.25
C GLU A 220 -18.24 -15.28 3.00
N ILE A 221 -17.67 -14.95 1.83
CA ILE A 221 -18.08 -15.57 0.56
C ILE A 221 -17.63 -17.03 0.46
N ILE A 222 -16.39 -17.32 0.85
CA ILE A 222 -15.79 -18.66 0.66
C ILE A 222 -16.12 -19.60 1.82
N PHE A 223 -16.10 -19.11 3.05
CA PHE A 223 -16.27 -19.93 4.25
C PHE A 223 -17.59 -19.69 4.98
N GLY A 224 -18.39 -18.69 4.59
CA GLY A 224 -19.62 -18.32 5.29
C GLY A 224 -19.38 -17.63 6.64
N ILE A 225 -18.13 -17.27 6.96
CA ILE A 225 -17.76 -16.72 8.26
C ILE A 225 -17.68 -15.20 8.17
N LYS A 226 -18.56 -14.51 8.90
CA LYS A 226 -18.50 -13.06 9.06
C LYS A 226 -17.45 -12.70 10.10
N ILE A 227 -16.32 -12.19 9.61
CA ILE A 227 -15.26 -11.63 10.43
C ILE A 227 -15.38 -10.12 10.34
N GLU A 228 -15.44 -9.45 11.49
CA GLU A 228 -15.53 -7.99 11.56
C GLU A 228 -14.22 -7.38 12.07
N GLY A 229 -14.00 -6.11 11.73
CA GLY A 229 -12.85 -5.33 12.18
C GLY A 229 -11.63 -5.41 11.25
N ILE A 230 -10.48 -4.97 11.78
CA ILE A 230 -9.24 -4.77 11.01
C ILE A 230 -8.75 -6.06 10.33
N PHE A 231 -9.07 -7.23 10.90
CA PHE A 231 -8.59 -8.53 10.43
C PHE A 231 -9.58 -9.27 9.53
N ALA A 232 -10.67 -8.63 9.11
CA ALA A 232 -11.72 -9.24 8.30
C ALA A 232 -11.26 -9.72 6.90
N GLY A 233 -10.17 -9.15 6.40
CA GLY A 233 -9.64 -9.38 5.07
C GLY A 233 -10.24 -8.42 4.03
N PRO A 234 -9.75 -8.48 2.79
CA PRO A 234 -10.29 -7.67 1.70
C PRO A 234 -11.72 -8.12 1.34
N SER A 235 -12.55 -7.13 0.96
CA SER A 235 -13.83 -7.38 0.30
C SER A 235 -13.62 -7.87 -1.13
N LEU A 236 -14.64 -8.48 -1.74
CA LEU A 236 -14.58 -8.90 -3.14
C LEU A 236 -14.26 -7.72 -4.08
N ALA A 237 -14.82 -6.54 -3.81
CA ALA A 237 -14.52 -5.31 -4.55
C ALA A 237 -13.04 -4.91 -4.42
N LEU A 238 -12.47 -4.99 -3.20
CA LEU A 238 -11.07 -4.70 -2.96
C LEU A 238 -10.16 -5.73 -3.63
N THR A 239 -10.53 -7.02 -3.57
CA THR A 239 -9.82 -8.10 -4.26
C THR A 239 -9.79 -7.87 -5.76
N THR A 240 -10.91 -7.44 -6.36
CA THR A 240 -10.96 -7.10 -7.80
C THR A 240 -9.98 -5.96 -8.12
N SER A 241 -9.90 -4.95 -7.26
CA SER A 241 -8.94 -3.84 -7.41
C SER A 241 -7.49 -4.33 -7.27
N ILE A 242 -7.21 -5.27 -6.35
CA ILE A 242 -5.88 -5.90 -6.20
C ILE A 242 -5.51 -6.69 -7.47
N ILE A 243 -6.44 -7.45 -8.06
CA ILE A 243 -6.20 -8.19 -9.31
C ILE A 243 -5.86 -7.22 -10.45
N TYR A 244 -6.55 -6.08 -10.54
CA TYR A 244 -6.21 -5.03 -11.49
C TYR A 244 -4.80 -4.47 -11.26
N GLY A 245 -4.42 -4.21 -10.01
CA GLY A 245 -3.06 -3.79 -9.64
C GLY A 245 -1.99 -4.80 -10.08
N ILE A 246 -2.19 -6.08 -9.75
CA ILE A 246 -1.30 -7.18 -10.15
C ILE A 246 -1.12 -7.21 -11.66
N TRP A 247 -2.21 -7.19 -12.42
CA TRP A 247 -2.14 -7.16 -13.89
C TRP A 247 -1.38 -5.94 -14.40
N SER A 248 -1.61 -4.77 -13.80
CA SER A 248 -1.01 -3.50 -14.24
C SER A 248 0.49 -3.40 -13.95
N TYR A 249 0.96 -3.92 -12.80
CA TYR A 249 2.31 -3.64 -12.30
C TYR A 249 3.26 -4.85 -12.26
N THR A 250 2.78 -6.10 -12.28
CA THR A 250 3.66 -7.29 -12.21
C THR A 250 4.74 -7.29 -13.29
N GLY A 251 4.40 -6.91 -14.53
CA GLY A 251 5.38 -6.86 -15.62
C GLY A 251 6.46 -5.79 -15.42
N TYR A 252 6.10 -4.63 -14.86
CA TYR A 252 7.05 -3.57 -14.53
C TYR A 252 8.06 -4.05 -13.47
N TYR A 253 7.58 -4.67 -12.39
CA TYR A 253 8.47 -5.26 -11.37
C TYR A 253 9.35 -6.38 -11.93
N ALA A 254 8.81 -7.25 -12.80
CA ALA A 254 9.58 -8.31 -13.44
C ALA A 254 10.79 -7.77 -14.23
N ILE A 255 10.61 -6.67 -14.96
CA ILE A 255 11.70 -6.06 -15.75
C ILE A 255 12.75 -5.41 -14.86
N ILE A 256 12.34 -4.70 -13.80
CA ILE A 256 13.28 -4.11 -12.83
C ILE A 256 14.11 -5.21 -12.16
N LEU A 257 13.45 -6.27 -11.68
CA LEU A 257 14.13 -7.38 -11.02
C LEU A 257 15.05 -8.14 -11.98
N LEU A 258 14.63 -8.34 -13.24
CA LEU A 258 15.45 -8.93 -14.29
C LEU A 258 16.70 -8.09 -14.57
N ALA A 259 16.58 -6.77 -14.61
CA ALA A 259 17.72 -5.87 -14.79
C ALA A 259 18.72 -6.02 -13.61
N GLY A 260 18.20 -6.10 -12.38
CA GLY A 260 19.01 -6.39 -11.19
C GLY A 260 19.73 -7.75 -11.27
N LEU A 261 19.01 -8.81 -11.64
CA LEU A 261 19.60 -10.15 -11.84
C LEU A 261 20.69 -10.18 -12.91
N SER A 262 20.56 -9.34 -13.94
CA SER A 262 21.52 -9.28 -15.07
C SER A 262 22.83 -8.58 -14.71
N ILE A 263 22.90 -7.87 -13.58
CA ILE A 263 24.12 -7.21 -13.09
C ILE A 263 24.98 -8.17 -12.24
N ILE A 264 24.40 -9.26 -11.73
CA ILE A 264 25.11 -10.23 -10.89
C ILE A 264 26.13 -10.97 -11.77
N PRO A 265 27.44 -10.97 -11.38
CA PRO A 265 28.50 -11.62 -12.14
C PRO A 265 28.30 -13.11 -12.39
#